data_AF-A0A6H1A4I1-F1
#
_entry.id   AF-A0A6H1A4I1-F1
#
_cell.length_a   1.000
_cell.length_b   1.000
_cell.length_c   1.000
_cell.angle_alpha   90.00
_cell.angle_beta   90.00
_cell.angle_gamma   90.00
#
_symmetry.space_group_name_H-M   'P 1'
#
loop_
_entity.id
_entity.type
_entity.pdbx_description
1 polymer ?
#
loop_
_entity_poly.entity_id
_entity_poly.type
_entity_poly.pdbx_seq_one_letter_code
_entity_poly.pdbx_strand_id
1 'polypeptide(L)'
;MLLESTVALAIRGRGLREYSPSAELLVSAGGDEVPRLIAAGDVEPGDYVGVRYGGAWASEPAVLPRPVDRPLRGREKAIRIPKTLTDDLALFLGAYFSEGHRNLCNWTVVITNSVDSVLERVQQACFATFGLQGQIIHQNGKCPGFNVASKRLVEFLALLGCGGRASEKRVPPVIAASTRERVLTFLQGAALDAYTCTTGLPRWAICLDSSDAIDELQDLVTVKSRVVV
;
A
#
# COMPACT_ATOMS: atom_id res chain seq x y z
N MET A 1 -31.69 7.85 9.75
CA MET A 1 -30.29 7.99 9.29
C MET A 1 -30.35 7.99 7.77
N LEU A 2 -30.35 9.17 7.15
CA LEU A 2 -30.42 9.29 5.69
C LEU A 2 -29.04 8.90 5.15
N LEU A 3 -28.98 7.89 4.29
CA LEU A 3 -27.79 7.62 3.50
C LEU A 3 -27.55 8.85 2.62
N GLU A 4 -26.43 9.55 2.83
CA GLU A 4 -25.99 10.57 1.88
C GLU A 4 -25.82 9.88 0.52
N SER A 5 -26.61 10.31 -0.46
CA SER A 5 -26.49 9.82 -1.83
C SER A 5 -25.10 10.18 -2.35
N THR A 6 -24.31 9.21 -2.79
CA THR A 6 -23.02 9.43 -3.46
C THR A 6 -23.17 9.27 -4.97
N VAL A 7 -22.34 9.97 -5.74
CA VAL A 7 -22.19 9.77 -7.18
C VAL A 7 -20.88 9.04 -7.41
N ALA A 8 -20.93 7.92 -8.14
CA ALA A 8 -19.78 7.11 -8.48
C ALA A 8 -19.33 7.43 -9.92
N LEU A 9 -18.17 8.07 -10.06
CA LEU A 9 -17.58 8.43 -11.35
C LEU A 9 -16.50 7.42 -11.72
N ALA A 10 -16.67 6.74 -12.87
CA ALA A 10 -15.64 5.87 -13.43
C ALA A 10 -14.66 6.71 -14.26
N ILE A 11 -13.46 6.95 -13.74
CA ILE A 11 -12.46 7.80 -14.39
C ILE A 11 -11.46 6.90 -15.13
N ARG A 12 -11.31 7.14 -16.44
CA ARG A 12 -10.41 6.34 -17.29
C ARG A 12 -8.98 6.36 -16.74
N GLY A 13 -8.45 5.18 -16.42
CA GLY A 13 -7.11 4.99 -15.87
C GLY A 13 -6.98 5.27 -14.36
N ARG A 14 -8.10 5.45 -13.64
CA ARG A 14 -8.13 5.84 -12.22
C ARG A 14 -9.22 5.13 -11.38
N GLY A 15 -9.90 4.15 -11.96
CA GLY A 15 -10.95 3.38 -11.28
C GLY A 15 -12.23 4.18 -10.98
N LEU A 16 -13.04 3.65 -10.07
CA LEU A 16 -14.28 4.26 -9.60
C LEU A 16 -13.99 5.21 -8.43
N ARG A 17 -14.56 6.42 -8.45
CA ARG A 17 -14.46 7.37 -7.35
C ARG A 17 -15.82 7.84 -6.90
N GLU A 18 -16.02 7.87 -5.58
CA GLU A 18 -17.26 8.34 -4.96
C GLU A 18 -17.12 9.79 -4.53
N TYR A 19 -18.13 10.59 -4.88
CA TYR A 19 -18.23 11.99 -4.53
C TYR A 19 -19.60 12.28 -3.93
N SER A 20 -19.67 13.31 -3.08
CA SER A 20 -20.95 13.96 -2.81
C SER A 20 -21.46 14.59 -4.10
N PRO A 21 -22.75 14.50 -4.45
CA PRO A 21 -23.32 15.09 -5.66
C PRO A 21 -23.00 16.58 -5.81
N SER A 22 -22.88 17.30 -4.71
CA SER A 22 -22.58 18.74 -4.67
C SER A 22 -21.08 19.06 -4.60
N ALA A 23 -20.20 18.06 -4.62
CA ALA A 23 -18.76 18.29 -4.59
C ALA A 23 -18.33 18.96 -5.91
N GLU A 24 -17.64 20.10 -5.82
CA GLU A 24 -17.14 20.79 -7.00
C GLU A 24 -15.89 20.09 -7.54
N LEU A 25 -15.97 19.70 -8.81
CA LEU A 25 -14.89 19.09 -9.57
C LEU A 25 -14.44 20.05 -10.66
N LEU A 26 -13.14 20.14 -10.88
CA LEU A 26 -12.61 20.85 -12.04
C LEU A 26 -12.87 19.98 -13.28
N VAL A 27 -13.61 20.48 -14.26
CA VAL A 27 -14.04 19.72 -15.45
C VAL A 27 -13.75 20.50 -16.72
N SER A 28 -13.31 19.81 -17.77
CA SER A 28 -13.18 20.35 -19.13
C SER A 28 -13.86 19.41 -20.12
N ALA A 29 -14.58 19.97 -21.11
CA ALA A 29 -15.18 19.20 -22.21
C ALA A 29 -14.13 18.73 -23.25
N GLY A 30 -12.85 19.09 -23.06
CA GLY A 30 -11.74 18.82 -23.98
C GLY A 30 -11.36 20.03 -24.85
N GLY A 31 -10.26 19.89 -25.60
CA GLY A 31 -9.73 20.98 -26.45
C GLY A 31 -9.09 22.12 -25.65
N ASP A 32 -9.17 23.34 -26.17
CA ASP A 32 -8.61 24.56 -25.55
C ASP A 32 -9.59 25.25 -24.57
N GLU A 33 -10.67 24.57 -24.16
CA GLU A 33 -11.64 25.14 -23.24
C GLU A 33 -11.08 25.28 -21.83
N VAL A 34 -11.30 26.44 -21.22
CA VAL A 34 -10.92 26.71 -19.83
C VAL A 34 -11.71 25.78 -18.89
N PRO A 35 -11.03 25.00 -18.03
CA PRO A 35 -11.70 24.14 -17.07
C PRO A 35 -12.59 24.95 -16.12
N ARG A 36 -13.74 24.37 -15.74
CA ARG A 36 -14.74 25.01 -14.86
C ARG A 36 -15.00 24.13 -13.65
N LEU A 37 -15.50 24.72 -12.57
CA LEU A 37 -16.01 23.95 -11.44
C LEU A 37 -17.45 23.51 -11.75
N ILE A 38 -17.68 22.20 -11.73
CA ILE A 38 -18.98 21.57 -11.96
C ILE A 38 -19.28 20.63 -10.79
N ALA A 39 -20.54 20.53 -10.36
CA ALA A 39 -20.93 19.60 -9.31
C ALA A 39 -20.76 18.15 -9.79
N ALA A 40 -20.31 17.24 -8.93
CA ALA A 40 -20.05 15.85 -9.30
C ALA A 40 -21.27 15.13 -9.91
N GLY A 41 -22.50 15.52 -9.51
CA GLY A 41 -23.73 14.99 -10.08
C GLY A 41 -24.05 15.46 -11.51
N ASP A 42 -23.40 16.53 -11.96
CA ASP A 42 -23.60 17.14 -13.28
C ASP A 42 -22.48 16.76 -14.27
N VAL A 43 -21.56 15.86 -13.88
CA VAL A 43 -20.47 15.38 -14.75
C VAL A 43 -21.01 14.37 -15.76
N GLU A 44 -20.68 14.55 -17.03
CA GLU A 44 -21.16 13.70 -18.11
C GLU A 44 -20.06 12.76 -18.64
N PRO A 45 -20.42 11.57 -19.16
CA PRO A 45 -19.46 10.70 -19.82
C PRO A 45 -18.79 11.38 -21.02
N GLY A 46 -17.46 11.50 -20.98
CA GLY A 46 -16.66 12.20 -22.00
C GLY A 46 -15.93 13.42 -21.44
N ASP A 47 -16.37 13.92 -20.30
CA ASP A 47 -15.72 15.01 -19.59
C ASP A 47 -14.34 14.63 -19.06
N TYR A 48 -13.41 15.57 -19.14
CA TYR A 48 -12.10 15.50 -18.51
C TYR A 48 -12.17 16.09 -17.11
N VAL A 49 -12.14 15.20 -16.11
CA VAL A 49 -12.14 15.61 -14.69
C VAL A 49 -10.71 15.84 -14.21
N GLY A 50 -10.45 17.05 -13.74
CA GLY A 50 -9.23 17.45 -13.06
C GLY A 50 -9.09 16.72 -11.73
N VAL A 51 -8.06 15.89 -11.64
CA VAL A 51 -7.68 15.24 -10.38
C VAL A 51 -6.72 16.14 -9.63
N ARG A 52 -7.09 16.52 -8.40
CA ARG A 52 -6.19 17.27 -7.53
C ARG A 52 -5.05 16.36 -7.08
N TYR A 53 -3.83 16.72 -7.48
CA TYR A 53 -2.62 16.13 -6.94
C TYR A 53 -2.25 16.83 -5.64
N GLY A 54 -1.97 16.06 -4.59
CA GLY A 54 -1.56 16.62 -3.30
C GLY A 54 -2.75 17.05 -2.43
N GLY A 55 -2.97 16.28 -1.37
CA GLY A 55 -3.89 16.55 -0.28
C GLY A 55 -3.14 16.55 1.05
N ALA A 56 -3.87 16.80 2.14
CA ALA A 56 -3.30 16.86 3.47
C ALA A 56 -2.92 15.44 3.94
N TRP A 57 -1.63 15.21 4.14
CA TRP A 57 -1.12 14.04 4.85
C TRP A 57 -1.44 14.16 6.34
N ALA A 58 -1.50 13.03 7.05
CA ALA A 58 -1.56 13.08 8.50
C ALA A 58 -0.29 13.78 9.06
N SER A 59 -0.45 14.55 10.13
CA SER A 59 0.68 15.13 10.85
C SER A 59 1.37 14.12 11.77
N GLU A 60 0.67 13.06 12.15
CA GLU A 60 1.14 12.03 13.07
C GLU A 60 1.11 10.64 12.43
N PRO A 61 2.04 9.73 12.80
CA PRO A 61 2.03 8.35 12.29
C PRO A 61 0.74 7.60 12.67
N ALA A 62 0.26 6.74 11.77
CA ALA A 62 -0.98 6.01 11.99
C ALA A 62 -0.85 5.05 13.19
N VAL A 63 -1.91 4.98 14.00
CA VAL A 63 -2.01 4.01 15.10
C VAL A 63 -2.27 2.63 14.52
N LEU A 64 -1.54 1.62 15.00
CA LEU A 64 -1.67 0.26 14.51
C LEU A 64 -2.82 -0.47 15.22
N PRO A 65 -3.63 -1.26 14.48
CA PRO A 65 -4.60 -2.13 15.10
C PRO A 65 -3.89 -3.19 15.96
N ARG A 66 -4.48 -3.53 17.09
CA ARG A 66 -3.93 -4.53 18.01
C ARG A 66 -4.54 -5.89 17.72
N PRO A 67 -3.72 -6.96 17.55
CA PRO A 67 -4.27 -8.30 17.51
C PRO A 67 -4.87 -8.65 18.87
N VAL A 68 -5.85 -9.55 18.87
CA VAL A 68 -6.44 -10.05 20.11
C VAL A 68 -5.35 -10.65 21.00
N ASP A 69 -5.35 -10.25 22.27
CA ASP A 69 -4.46 -10.79 23.27
C ASP A 69 -4.85 -12.24 23.56
N ARG A 70 -3.87 -13.13 23.39
CA ARG A 70 -4.04 -14.56 23.65
C ARG A 70 -2.72 -15.15 24.14
N PRO A 71 -2.77 -16.20 24.96
CA PRO A 71 -1.56 -16.95 25.30
C PRO A 71 -0.92 -17.54 24.04
N LEU A 72 0.40 -17.65 24.08
CA LEU A 72 1.17 -18.35 23.05
C LEU A 72 0.78 -19.83 23.07
N ARG A 73 0.66 -20.43 21.88
CA ARG A 73 0.39 -21.86 21.73
C ARG A 73 1.60 -22.58 21.15
N GLY A 74 2.00 -23.69 21.78
CA GLY A 74 3.09 -24.53 21.29
C GLY A 74 4.40 -23.76 21.14
N ARG A 75 4.95 -23.73 19.93
CA ARG A 75 6.22 -23.03 19.59
C ARG A 75 6.02 -21.64 18.98
N GLU A 76 4.85 -21.03 19.18
CA GLU A 76 4.60 -19.67 18.72
C GLU A 76 5.59 -18.67 19.36
N LYS A 77 6.17 -17.80 18.53
CA LYS A 77 7.07 -16.74 18.97
C LYS A 77 6.25 -15.51 19.37
N ALA A 78 6.59 -14.91 20.51
CA ALA A 78 6.14 -13.55 20.81
C ALA A 78 6.72 -12.59 19.77
N ILE A 79 5.97 -11.54 19.45
CA ILE A 79 6.44 -10.45 18.59
C ILE A 79 6.17 -9.11 19.27
N ARG A 80 7.05 -8.14 19.04
CA ARG A 80 6.77 -6.74 19.35
C ARG A 80 5.86 -6.15 18.28
N ILE A 81 4.83 -5.41 18.67
CA ILE A 81 4.04 -4.59 17.74
C ILE A 81 4.09 -3.15 18.26
N PRO A 82 4.66 -2.20 17.50
CA PRO A 82 4.71 -0.81 17.92
C PRO A 82 3.29 -0.24 18.07
N LYS A 83 3.15 0.89 18.77
CA LYS A 83 1.84 1.57 18.91
C LYS A 83 1.43 2.27 17.61
N THR A 84 2.42 2.79 16.89
CA THR A 84 2.24 3.57 15.66
C THR A 84 3.16 3.04 14.56
N LEU A 85 2.86 3.42 13.31
CA LEU A 85 3.66 3.06 12.15
C LEU A 85 5.07 3.69 12.22
N THR A 86 6.09 2.83 12.26
CA THR A 86 7.50 3.22 12.23
C THR A 86 8.05 3.15 10.80
N ASP A 87 9.23 3.72 10.56
CA ASP A 87 9.91 3.60 9.26
C ASP A 87 10.25 2.15 8.92
N ASP A 88 10.81 1.40 9.88
CA ASP A 88 11.13 -0.01 9.68
C ASP A 88 9.89 -0.84 9.33
N LEU A 89 8.74 -0.57 9.97
CA LEU A 89 7.49 -1.26 9.62
C LEU A 89 7.00 -0.83 8.24
N ALA A 90 7.04 0.47 7.91
CA ALA A 90 6.63 0.95 6.59
C ALA A 90 7.48 0.31 5.47
N LEU A 91 8.80 0.26 5.64
CA LEU A 91 9.73 -0.37 4.71
C LEU A 91 9.43 -1.86 4.55
N PHE A 92 9.26 -2.57 5.67
CA PHE A 92 8.93 -3.99 5.66
C PHE A 92 7.60 -4.27 4.97
N LEU A 93 6.57 -3.44 5.20
CA LEU A 93 5.26 -3.56 4.54
C LEU A 93 5.36 -3.28 3.04
N GLY A 94 6.19 -2.32 2.63
CA GLY A 94 6.46 -2.04 1.22
C GLY A 94 7.13 -3.22 0.52
N ALA A 95 8.18 -3.78 1.13
CA ALA A 95 8.86 -4.96 0.60
C ALA A 95 7.95 -6.20 0.57
N TYR A 96 7.09 -6.37 1.58
CA TYR A 96 6.07 -7.42 1.56
C TYR A 96 5.03 -7.18 0.46
N PHE A 97 4.63 -5.93 0.22
CA PHE A 97 3.62 -5.58 -0.79
C PHE A 97 4.08 -5.96 -2.20
N SER A 98 5.34 -5.68 -2.54
CA SER A 98 5.93 -5.99 -3.86
C SER A 98 6.34 -7.45 -4.00
N GLU A 99 7.26 -7.90 -3.15
CA GLU A 99 8.00 -9.17 -3.31
C GLU A 99 7.57 -10.25 -2.31
N GLY A 100 6.62 -9.93 -1.43
CA GLY A 100 6.26 -10.77 -0.31
C GLY A 100 5.22 -11.83 -0.64
N HIS A 101 5.27 -12.96 0.05
CA HIS A 101 4.13 -13.87 0.19
C HIS A 101 4.13 -14.53 1.57
N ARG A 102 3.00 -15.16 1.92
CA ARG A 102 2.87 -15.94 3.15
C ARG A 102 2.49 -17.38 2.85
N ASN A 103 3.07 -18.30 3.61
CA ASN A 103 2.70 -19.70 3.61
C ASN A 103 1.98 -20.01 4.93
N LEU A 104 0.69 -20.35 4.84
CA LEU A 104 -0.16 -20.63 6.00
C LEU A 104 0.09 -22.01 6.60
N CYS A 105 0.64 -22.96 5.83
CA CYS A 105 0.91 -24.31 6.32
C CYS A 105 2.03 -24.32 7.38
N ASN A 106 3.02 -23.42 7.24
CA ASN A 106 4.16 -23.33 8.15
C ASN A 106 4.34 -21.93 8.77
N TRP A 107 3.34 -21.05 8.61
CA TRP A 107 3.33 -19.69 9.16
C TRP A 107 4.56 -18.85 8.81
N THR A 108 5.02 -18.95 7.56
CA THR A 108 6.23 -18.27 7.10
C THR A 108 5.87 -17.09 6.21
N VAL A 109 6.51 -15.94 6.45
CA VAL A 109 6.55 -14.82 5.52
C VAL A 109 7.86 -14.91 4.75
N VAL A 110 7.79 -14.75 3.43
CA VAL A 110 8.93 -14.78 2.51
C VAL A 110 8.91 -13.49 1.71
N ILE A 111 10.05 -12.82 1.57
CA ILE A 111 10.26 -11.69 0.68
C ILE A 111 11.46 -12.02 -0.21
N THR A 112 11.26 -12.03 -1.52
CA THR A 112 12.31 -12.39 -2.49
C THR A 112 13.03 -11.16 -3.02
N ASN A 113 14.33 -11.28 -3.27
CA ASN A 113 15.08 -10.29 -4.04
C ASN A 113 16.42 -10.88 -4.48
N SER A 114 16.89 -10.52 -5.67
CA SER A 114 18.18 -11.00 -6.16
C SER A 114 19.39 -10.29 -5.52
N VAL A 115 19.16 -9.20 -4.78
CA VAL A 115 20.21 -8.38 -4.17
C VAL A 115 20.25 -8.63 -2.66
N ASP A 116 21.34 -9.23 -2.18
CA ASP A 116 21.47 -9.61 -0.76
C ASP A 116 21.36 -8.41 0.20
N SER A 117 21.95 -7.26 -0.13
CA SER A 117 21.87 -6.05 0.71
C SER A 117 20.43 -5.52 0.87
N VAL A 118 19.55 -5.78 -0.11
CA VAL A 118 18.12 -5.49 0.01
C VAL A 118 17.48 -6.43 1.03
N LEU A 119 17.78 -7.73 0.95
CA LEU A 119 17.27 -8.73 1.90
C LEU A 119 17.77 -8.48 3.33
N GLU A 120 19.02 -8.09 3.50
CA GLU A 120 19.60 -7.68 4.79
C GLU A 120 18.86 -6.48 5.37
N ARG A 121 18.52 -5.48 4.54
CA ARG A 121 17.75 -4.32 4.97
C ARG A 121 16.33 -4.69 5.40
N VAL A 122 15.67 -5.57 4.66
CA VAL A 122 14.35 -6.11 5.02
C VAL A 122 14.42 -6.92 6.32
N GLN A 123 15.45 -7.73 6.49
CA GLN A 123 15.72 -8.49 7.71
C GLN A 123 15.90 -7.55 8.91
N GLN A 124 16.70 -6.49 8.77
CA GLN A 124 16.92 -5.49 9.81
C GLN A 124 15.61 -4.80 10.20
N ALA A 125 14.78 -4.42 9.21
CA ALA A 125 13.49 -3.81 9.44
C ALA A 125 12.51 -4.74 10.18
N CYS A 126 12.50 -6.03 9.82
CA CYS A 126 11.73 -7.06 10.51
C CYS A 126 12.18 -7.23 11.96
N PHE A 127 13.49 -7.29 12.20
CA PHE A 127 14.05 -7.41 13.55
C PHE A 127 13.74 -6.17 14.41
N ALA A 128 13.97 -4.97 13.89
CA ALA A 128 13.73 -3.72 14.61
C ALA A 128 12.24 -3.55 14.99
N THR A 129 11.34 -3.96 14.10
CA THR A 129 9.89 -3.86 14.30
C THR A 129 9.36 -4.94 15.24
N PHE A 130 9.69 -6.20 14.97
CA PHE A 130 9.02 -7.36 15.56
C PHE A 130 9.89 -8.14 16.56
N GLY A 131 11.19 -7.91 16.57
CA GLY A 131 12.16 -8.73 17.31
C GLY A 131 12.41 -10.10 16.67
N LEU A 132 12.10 -10.26 15.37
CA LEU A 132 12.24 -11.51 14.65
C LEU A 132 13.47 -11.50 13.75
N GLN A 133 14.40 -12.43 13.99
CA GLN A 133 15.64 -12.51 13.21
C GLN A 133 15.41 -12.93 11.75
N GLY A 134 14.54 -13.92 11.51
CA GLY A 134 14.42 -14.58 10.21
C GLY A 134 15.76 -15.13 9.68
N GLN A 135 15.79 -15.57 8.42
CA GLN A 135 16.97 -16.06 7.73
C GLN A 135 16.91 -15.69 6.25
N ILE A 136 18.05 -15.29 5.68
CA ILE A 136 18.21 -15.18 4.23
C ILE A 136 18.60 -16.57 3.71
N ILE A 137 17.87 -17.05 2.71
CA ILE A 137 18.04 -18.39 2.15
C ILE A 137 18.36 -18.27 0.66
N HIS A 138 19.49 -18.89 0.28
CA HIS A 138 19.90 -19.08 -1.11
C HIS A 138 19.62 -20.53 -1.52
N GLN A 139 18.90 -20.73 -2.63
CA GLN A 139 18.67 -22.04 -3.21
C GLN A 139 19.11 -22.03 -4.66
N ASN A 140 19.78 -23.11 -5.10
CA ASN A 140 20.25 -23.20 -6.47
C ASN A 140 19.07 -23.12 -7.46
N GLY A 141 19.19 -22.25 -8.47
CA GLY A 141 18.16 -22.03 -9.49
C GLY A 141 16.93 -21.24 -9.01
N LYS A 142 16.97 -20.59 -7.84
CA LYS A 142 15.88 -19.74 -7.34
C LYS A 142 16.39 -18.38 -6.87
N CYS A 143 15.52 -17.38 -6.94
CA CYS A 143 15.76 -16.08 -6.33
C CYS A 143 15.96 -16.25 -4.81
N PRO A 144 17.00 -15.63 -4.21
CA PRO A 144 17.16 -15.59 -2.76
C PRO A 144 15.94 -14.97 -2.07
N GLY A 145 15.72 -15.35 -0.81
CA GLY A 145 14.60 -14.83 -0.04
C GLY A 145 14.90 -14.68 1.45
N PHE A 146 14.35 -13.63 2.05
CA PHE A 146 14.26 -13.47 3.48
C PHE A 146 13.03 -14.23 4.01
N ASN A 147 13.26 -15.22 4.87
CA ASN A 147 12.24 -16.09 5.42
C ASN A 147 12.11 -15.90 6.93
N VAL A 148 10.89 -15.69 7.41
CA VAL A 148 10.59 -15.59 8.83
C VAL A 148 9.35 -16.40 9.19
N ALA A 149 9.57 -17.48 9.97
CA ALA A 149 8.49 -18.28 10.53
C ALA A 149 7.94 -17.64 11.82
N SER A 150 6.74 -17.09 11.74
CA SER A 150 5.99 -16.50 12.86
C SER A 150 4.50 -16.40 12.56
N LYS A 151 3.70 -17.21 13.25
CA LYS A 151 2.24 -17.16 13.17
C LYS A 151 1.67 -15.80 13.57
N ARG A 152 2.21 -15.18 14.62
CA ARG A 152 1.76 -13.85 15.07
C ARG A 152 2.01 -12.77 14.01
N LEU A 153 3.11 -12.86 13.27
CA LEU A 153 3.38 -11.95 12.15
C LEU A 153 2.40 -12.17 11.00
N VAL A 154 2.13 -13.42 10.64
CA VAL A 154 1.14 -13.75 9.60
C VAL A 154 -0.26 -13.25 9.97
N GLU A 155 -0.70 -13.46 11.21
CA GLU A 155 -1.96 -12.94 11.75
C GLU A 155 -1.98 -11.40 11.72
N PHE A 156 -0.87 -10.75 12.07
CA PHE A 156 -0.77 -9.29 12.05
C PHE A 156 -0.84 -8.71 10.62
N LEU A 157 -0.17 -9.32 9.64
CA LEU A 157 -0.28 -8.91 8.24
C LEU A 157 -1.71 -9.12 7.70
N ALA A 158 -2.42 -10.16 8.16
CA ALA A 158 -3.83 -10.33 7.85
C ALA A 158 -4.69 -9.22 8.46
N LEU A 159 -4.44 -8.86 9.72
CA LEU A 159 -5.12 -7.77 10.41
C LEU A 159 -4.91 -6.41 9.73
N LEU A 160 -3.71 -6.17 9.19
CA LEU A 160 -3.40 -4.97 8.41
C LEU A 160 -4.00 -4.98 7.00
N GLY A 161 -4.57 -6.10 6.57
CA GLY A 161 -5.20 -6.23 5.26
C GLY A 161 -4.22 -6.34 4.10
N CYS A 162 -2.96 -6.73 4.31
CA CYS A 162 -1.91 -6.67 3.27
C CYS A 162 -2.08 -7.64 2.08
N GLY A 163 -3.04 -8.56 2.14
CA GLY A 163 -3.14 -9.67 1.18
C GLY A 163 -2.11 -10.78 1.41
N GLY A 164 -2.36 -11.96 0.82
CA GLY A 164 -1.46 -13.12 0.93
C GLY A 164 -0.65 -13.38 -0.34
N ARG A 165 -1.35 -13.48 -1.47
CA ARG A 165 -0.81 -13.76 -2.81
C ARG A 165 -0.70 -12.49 -3.65
N ALA A 166 -0.06 -12.57 -4.81
CA ALA A 166 0.12 -11.46 -5.75
C ALA A 166 -1.22 -10.79 -6.14
N SER A 167 -2.19 -11.58 -6.60
CA SER A 167 -3.55 -11.12 -6.95
C SER A 167 -4.37 -10.58 -5.78
N GLU A 168 -3.93 -10.82 -4.54
CA GLU A 168 -4.63 -10.42 -3.32
C GLU A 168 -3.94 -9.23 -2.63
N LYS A 169 -2.81 -8.74 -3.15
CA LYS A 169 -2.05 -7.65 -2.53
C LYS A 169 -2.92 -6.41 -2.38
N ARG A 170 -2.68 -5.68 -1.29
CA ARG A 170 -3.38 -4.44 -0.95
C ARG A 170 -2.42 -3.50 -0.23
N VAL A 171 -2.61 -2.20 -0.42
CA VAL A 171 -1.97 -1.17 0.39
C VAL A 171 -2.65 -1.16 1.76
N PRO A 172 -1.91 -1.39 2.86
CA PRO A 172 -2.53 -1.41 4.19
C PRO A 172 -3.18 -0.06 4.52
N PRO A 173 -4.41 -0.02 5.07
CA PRO A 173 -5.07 1.25 5.40
C PRO A 173 -4.26 2.16 6.33
N VAL A 174 -3.43 1.56 7.20
CA VAL A 174 -2.51 2.29 8.08
C VAL A 174 -1.43 3.06 7.31
N ILE A 175 -1.01 2.61 6.12
CA ILE A 175 -0.10 3.37 5.24
C ILE A 175 -0.87 4.56 4.67
N ALA A 176 -2.04 4.31 4.10
CA ALA A 176 -2.86 5.34 3.46
C ALA A 176 -3.32 6.46 4.42
N ALA A 177 -3.36 6.18 5.72
CA ALA A 177 -3.73 7.13 6.77
C ALA A 177 -2.53 7.75 7.50
N SER A 178 -1.30 7.57 7.02
CA SER A 178 -0.09 8.03 7.73
C SER A 178 0.51 9.32 7.17
N THR A 179 1.63 9.74 7.77
CA THR A 179 2.38 10.92 7.34
C THR A 179 3.04 10.66 6.00
N ARG A 180 3.39 11.75 5.31
CA ARG A 180 4.08 11.67 4.02
C ARG A 180 5.36 10.84 4.10
N GLU A 181 6.12 11.00 5.18
CA GLU A 181 7.38 10.30 5.41
C GLU A 181 7.15 8.78 5.45
N ARG A 182 6.13 8.32 6.19
CA ARG A 182 5.82 6.89 6.29
C ARG A 182 5.34 6.31 4.97
N VAL A 183 4.55 7.07 4.21
CA VAL A 183 4.14 6.67 2.86
C VAL A 183 5.33 6.55 1.93
N LEU A 184 6.28 7.50 1.97
CA LEU A 184 7.50 7.42 1.17
C LEU A 184 8.36 6.21 1.56
N THR A 185 8.52 5.92 2.85
CA THR A 185 9.25 4.74 3.32
C THR A 185 8.58 3.44 2.85
N PHE A 186 7.25 3.38 2.83
CA PHE A 186 6.52 2.26 2.22
C PHE A 186 6.78 2.16 0.71
N LEU A 187 6.71 3.28 -0.02
CA LEU A 187 6.97 3.31 -1.46
C LEU A 187 8.40 2.89 -1.82
N GLN A 188 9.38 3.18 -0.97
CA GLN A 188 10.76 2.67 -1.13
C GLN A 188 10.82 1.14 -1.10
N GLY A 189 10.06 0.50 -0.19
CA GLY A 189 9.95 -0.97 -0.17
C GLY A 189 9.12 -1.52 -1.33
N ALA A 190 8.05 -0.83 -1.73
CA ALA A 190 7.24 -1.23 -2.88
C ALA A 190 8.04 -1.15 -4.19
N ALA A 191 8.98 -0.21 -4.29
CA ALA A 191 9.83 -0.02 -5.46
C ALA A 191 10.87 -1.13 -5.68
N LEU A 192 10.93 -2.16 -4.81
CA LEU A 192 11.82 -3.31 -5.02
C LEU A 192 11.46 -4.13 -6.27
N ASP A 193 10.19 -4.12 -6.68
CA ASP A 193 9.71 -4.69 -7.95
C ASP A 193 9.51 -3.63 -9.04
N ALA A 194 10.07 -2.42 -8.84
CA ALA A 194 9.98 -1.38 -9.84
C ALA A 194 11.02 -1.58 -10.94
N TYR A 195 10.61 -1.31 -12.17
CA TYR A 195 11.56 -1.14 -13.27
C TYR A 195 11.71 0.34 -13.61
N THR A 196 12.94 0.74 -13.88
CA THR A 196 13.28 2.07 -14.38
C THR A 196 13.75 1.96 -15.83
N CYS A 197 13.27 2.88 -16.66
CA CYS A 197 13.74 3.02 -18.03
C CYS A 197 14.23 4.46 -18.17
N THR A 198 15.52 4.63 -18.43
CA THR A 198 16.14 5.95 -18.64
C THR A 198 16.39 6.23 -20.12
N THR A 199 16.14 5.26 -21.00
CA THR A 199 16.24 5.42 -22.45
C THR A 199 14.94 6.00 -23.01
N GLY A 200 15.02 7.17 -23.62
CA GLY A 200 13.85 7.93 -24.10
C GLY A 200 13.22 8.75 -22.98
N LEU A 201 11.89 8.71 -22.85
CA LEU A 201 11.20 9.35 -21.73
C LEU A 201 11.44 8.54 -20.45
N PRO A 202 12.03 9.12 -19.40
CA PRO A 202 12.26 8.41 -18.14
C PRO A 202 10.95 7.88 -17.57
N ARG A 203 10.91 6.58 -17.29
CA ARG A 203 9.75 5.89 -16.71
C ARG A 203 10.16 5.12 -15.47
N TRP A 204 9.26 5.16 -14.50
CA TRP A 204 9.29 4.31 -13.32
C TRP A 204 7.91 3.65 -13.22
N ALA A 205 7.87 2.34 -13.05
CA ALA A 205 6.64 1.60 -12.96
C ALA A 205 6.82 0.37 -12.05
N ILE A 206 5.72 -0.01 -11.41
CA ILE A 206 5.59 -1.22 -10.60
C ILE A 206 4.54 -2.10 -11.27
N CYS A 207 4.84 -3.39 -11.42
CA CYS A 207 3.90 -4.36 -11.93
C CYS A 207 3.17 -5.03 -10.76
N LEU A 208 1.84 -5.08 -10.79
CA LEU A 208 1.05 -5.73 -9.75
C LEU A 208 -0.01 -6.61 -10.42
N ASP A 209 -0.22 -7.80 -9.86
CA ASP A 209 -1.28 -8.71 -10.30
C ASP A 209 -2.65 -8.36 -9.68
N SER A 210 -2.65 -7.54 -8.61
CA SER A 210 -3.87 -7.05 -7.96
C SER A 210 -4.31 -5.70 -8.56
N SER A 211 -5.48 -5.67 -9.21
CA SER A 211 -6.08 -4.43 -9.70
C SER A 211 -6.38 -3.45 -8.56
N ASP A 212 -6.87 -3.94 -7.43
CA ASP A 212 -7.12 -3.13 -6.24
C ASP A 212 -5.85 -2.45 -5.75
N ALA A 213 -4.72 -3.17 -5.73
CA ALA A 213 -3.44 -2.61 -5.31
C ALA A 213 -2.94 -1.51 -6.24
N ILE A 214 -3.20 -1.62 -7.55
CA ILE A 214 -2.86 -0.58 -8.52
C ILE A 214 -3.64 0.69 -8.22
N ASP A 215 -4.96 0.59 -8.05
CA ASP A 215 -5.82 1.74 -7.76
C ASP A 215 -5.44 2.38 -6.42
N GLU A 216 -5.18 1.58 -5.38
CA GLU A 216 -4.73 2.05 -4.08
C GLU A 216 -3.37 2.74 -4.12
N LEU A 217 -2.42 2.22 -4.91
CA LEU A 217 -1.11 2.83 -5.09
C LEU A 217 -1.23 4.15 -5.86
N GLN A 218 -2.07 4.21 -6.89
CA GLN A 218 -2.37 5.45 -7.60
C GLN A 218 -2.98 6.50 -6.67
N ASP A 219 -3.93 6.11 -5.82
CA ASP A 219 -4.50 6.97 -4.79
C ASP A 219 -3.44 7.47 -3.81
N LEU A 220 -2.52 6.59 -3.41
CA LEU A 220 -1.44 6.93 -2.50
C LEU A 220 -0.49 7.98 -3.09
N VAL A 221 -0.11 7.86 -4.37
CA VAL A 221 0.85 8.79 -5.00
C VAL A 221 0.21 10.06 -5.57
N THR A 222 -1.12 10.08 -5.74
CA THR A 222 -1.84 11.27 -6.23
C THR A 222 -2.60 12.04 -5.16
N VAL A 223 -2.71 11.45 -3.98
CA VAL A 223 -3.31 11.94 -2.74
C VAL A 223 -4.82 12.15 -2.80
N LYS A 224 -5.45 11.66 -1.74
CA LYS A 224 -6.87 11.77 -1.41
C LYS A 224 -7.28 13.21 -1.15
N SER A 225 -8.35 13.64 -1.81
CA SER A 225 -9.22 14.68 -1.27
C SER A 225 -10.03 14.02 -0.17
N ARG A 226 -9.90 14.47 1.08
CA ARG A 226 -10.76 13.99 2.15
C ARG A 226 -12.13 14.63 1.95
N VAL A 227 -13.16 13.83 1.64
CA VAL A 227 -14.53 14.23 1.95
C VAL A 227 -14.62 14.19 3.47
N VAL A 228 -14.57 15.37 4.08
CA VAL A 228 -15.00 15.52 5.47
C VAL A 228 -16.51 15.70 5.39
N VAL A 229 -17.25 14.70 5.85
CA VAL A 229 -18.66 14.87 6.23
C VAL A 229 -18.70 15.62 7.56
#